data_AF-A0AAD3MUY9-F1
#
_entry.id   AF-A0AAD3MUY9-F1
#
_cell.length_a   1.000
_cell.length_b   1.000
_cell.length_c   1.000
_cell.angle_alpha   90.00
_cell.angle_beta   90.00
_cell.angle_gamma   90.00
#
_symmetry.space_group_name_H-M   'P 1'
#
loop_
_entity.id
_entity.type
_entity.pdbx_description
1 polymer ?
#
loop_
_entity_poly.entity_id
_entity_poly.type
_entity_poly.pdbx_seq_one_letter_code
_entity_poly.pdbx_strand_id
1 'polypeptide(L)'
;MDLSSEKIQRILSKYKFHDVAVEELQKIHRIYPGMAPSTGTFTFSDSTQKDLLKLIGNVPVKYDGRSYNFPIQLWLMDSFPFTPPICLLRPTPNMVIREGKHVDARGRIHLPGLHNWDYPKSSVVGLLSEMIAKFEEDPPLSSKTTGDNKDPHELLAFVSNLQINDGGIRHHNQPINKVSVIGEDLEHF
;
A
#
# COMPACT_ATOMS: atom_id res chain seq x y z
N MET A 1 5.13 20.23 15.18
CA MET A 1 3.84 19.81 14.65
C MET A 1 2.92 21.00 14.78
N ASP A 2 2.22 21.39 13.71
CA ASP A 2 1.25 22.46 13.81
C ASP A 2 -0.05 21.94 14.46
N LEU A 3 -0.34 22.44 15.66
CA LEU A 3 -1.55 22.16 16.43
C LEU A 3 -2.34 23.46 16.69
N SER A 4 -2.02 24.56 15.99
CA SER A 4 -2.60 25.87 16.25
C SER A 4 -4.01 26.05 15.67
N SER A 5 -4.44 25.15 14.78
CA SER A 5 -5.78 25.18 14.22
C SER A 5 -6.84 25.12 15.33
N GLU A 6 -7.76 26.09 15.33
CA GLU A 6 -8.88 26.15 16.28
C GLU A 6 -9.66 24.83 16.36
N LYS A 7 -9.83 24.15 15.21
CA LYS A 7 -10.55 22.88 15.15
C LYS A 7 -9.78 21.75 15.86
N ILE A 8 -8.46 21.71 15.71
CA ILE A 8 -7.59 20.75 16.40
C ILE A 8 -7.64 21.02 17.90
N GLN A 9 -7.43 22.27 18.31
CA GLN A 9 -7.46 22.67 19.72
C GLN A 9 -8.81 22.34 20.38
N ARG A 10 -9.92 22.61 19.71
CA ARG A 10 -11.28 22.31 20.19
C ARG A 10 -11.55 20.83 20.39
N ILE A 11 -10.96 19.96 19.57
CA ILE A 11 -11.08 18.50 19.76
C ILE A 11 -10.12 18.03 20.85
N LEU A 12 -8.87 18.49 20.81
CA LEU A 12 -7.83 18.09 21.75
C LEU A 12 -8.17 18.51 23.20
N SER A 13 -8.87 19.63 23.39
CA SER A 13 -9.36 20.04 24.72
C SER A 13 -10.37 19.08 25.35
N LYS A 14 -10.95 18.16 24.56
CA LYS A 14 -11.83 17.08 25.03
C LYS A 14 -11.07 15.81 25.43
N TYR A 15 -9.74 15.74 25.21
CA TYR A 15 -8.94 14.58 25.55
C TYR A 15 -8.68 14.57 27.06
N LYS A 16 -8.84 13.40 27.67
CA LYS A 16 -8.69 13.21 29.13
C LYS A 16 -7.29 13.56 29.61
N PHE A 17 -6.29 13.37 28.75
CA PHE A 17 -4.88 13.57 29.05
C PHE A 17 -4.25 14.53 28.04
N HIS A 18 -4.84 15.73 27.90
CA HIS A 18 -4.44 16.75 26.92
C HIS A 18 -2.93 16.97 26.83
N ASP A 19 -2.27 17.31 27.94
CA ASP A 19 -0.85 17.69 27.94
C ASP A 19 0.03 16.52 27.50
N VAL A 20 -0.27 15.32 28.00
CA VAL A 20 0.44 14.09 27.62
C VAL A 20 0.22 13.77 26.13
N ALA A 21 -1.00 13.96 25.63
CA ALA A 21 -1.30 13.78 24.20
C ALA A 21 -0.51 14.76 23.33
N VAL A 22 -0.41 16.04 23.73
CA VAL A 22 0.39 17.06 23.04
C VAL A 22 1.86 16.67 23.02
N GLU A 23 2.42 16.26 24.15
CA GLU A 23 3.82 15.81 24.24
C GLU A 23 4.10 14.63 23.30
N GLU A 24 3.24 13.62 23.30
CA GLU A 24 3.36 12.46 22.40
C GLU A 24 3.26 12.88 20.92
N LEU A 25 2.32 13.75 20.56
CA LEU A 25 2.21 14.30 19.20
C LEU A 25 3.48 15.04 18.77
N GLN A 26 4.10 15.81 19.67
CA GLN A 26 5.36 16.47 19.41
C GLN A 26 6.51 15.46 19.21
N LYS A 27 6.58 14.41 20.03
CA LYS A 27 7.58 13.33 19.87
C LYS A 27 7.41 12.62 18.53
N ILE A 28 6.17 12.26 18.16
CA ILE A 28 5.86 11.63 16.87
C ILE A 28 6.34 12.52 15.73
N HIS A 29 6.04 13.82 15.76
CA HIS A 29 6.45 14.73 14.69
C HIS A 29 7.96 14.91 14.55
N ARG A 30 8.71 14.87 15.66
CA ARG A 30 10.18 14.97 15.61
C ARG A 30 10.79 13.79 14.86
N ILE A 31 10.19 12.60 14.96
CA ILE A 31 10.72 11.37 14.37
C ILE A 31 10.09 11.11 12.98
N TYR A 32 8.80 11.37 12.85
CA TYR A 32 8.01 11.19 11.62
C TYR A 32 7.34 12.52 11.22
N PRO A 33 8.11 13.48 10.66
CA PRO A 33 7.58 14.81 10.32
C PRO A 33 6.47 14.78 9.27
N GLY A 34 6.40 13.72 8.45
CA GLY A 34 5.33 13.48 7.49
C GLY A 34 4.00 12.99 8.08
N MET A 35 3.95 12.72 9.40
CA MET A 35 2.69 12.45 10.11
C MET A 35 2.07 13.78 10.51
N ALA A 36 0.97 14.14 9.85
CA ALA A 36 0.27 15.40 10.06
C ALA A 36 -1.01 15.19 10.88
N PRO A 37 -1.30 16.05 11.86
CA PRO A 37 -2.55 16.00 12.60
C PRO A 37 -3.71 16.48 11.72
N SER A 38 -4.86 15.84 11.88
CA SER A 38 -6.11 16.21 11.25
C SER A 38 -7.26 15.85 12.18
N THR A 39 -8.39 16.50 12.01
CA THR A 39 -9.63 16.17 12.72
C THR A 39 -10.56 15.32 11.87
N GLY A 40 -11.44 14.53 12.48
CA GLY A 40 -12.55 13.91 11.77
C GLY A 40 -13.55 13.27 12.72
N THR A 41 -14.68 12.83 12.17
CA THR A 41 -15.69 12.08 12.93
C THR A 41 -15.47 10.58 12.66
N PHE A 42 -15.13 9.83 13.70
CA PHE A 42 -15.02 8.38 13.64
C PHE A 42 -16.37 7.76 13.97
N THR A 43 -16.80 6.77 13.17
CA THR A 43 -18.01 5.99 13.43
C THR A 43 -17.60 4.61 13.95
N PHE A 44 -18.01 4.29 15.18
CA PHE A 44 -17.73 3.01 15.81
C PHE A 44 -18.66 1.91 15.27
N SER A 45 -18.35 0.66 15.61
CA SER A 45 -19.13 -0.51 15.18
C SER A 45 -20.56 -0.51 15.71
N ASP A 46 -20.81 0.15 16.84
CA ASP A 46 -22.15 0.35 17.42
C ASP A 46 -22.89 1.56 16.81
N SER A 47 -22.37 2.10 15.69
CA SER A 47 -22.87 3.30 15.00
C SER A 47 -22.74 4.60 15.78
N THR A 48 -22.15 4.60 16.98
CA THR A 48 -21.85 5.84 17.68
C THR A 48 -20.78 6.62 16.94
N GLN A 49 -20.82 7.94 17.05
CA GLN A 49 -19.90 8.84 16.37
C GLN A 49 -19.15 9.70 17.37
N LYS A 50 -17.87 9.97 17.07
CA LYS A 50 -17.03 10.83 17.90
C LYS A 50 -16.06 11.63 17.06
N ASP A 51 -15.99 12.93 17.34
CA ASP A 51 -14.95 13.79 16.80
C ASP A 51 -13.63 13.49 17.50
N LEU A 52 -12.65 13.06 16.71
CA LEU A 52 -11.33 12.65 17.17
C LEU A 52 -10.24 13.35 16.36
N LEU A 53 -9.07 13.45 16.99
CA LEU A 53 -7.82 13.72 16.30
C LEU A 53 -7.35 12.44 15.61
N LYS A 54 -6.75 12.59 14.43
CA LYS A 54 -6.06 11.54 13.72
C LYS A 54 -4.74 12.04 13.17
N LEU A 55 -3.79 11.14 13.03
CA LEU A 55 -2.58 11.37 12.26
C LEU A 55 -2.77 10.78 10.87
N ILE A 56 -2.38 11.52 9.84
CA ILE A 56 -2.35 11.04 8.45
C ILE A 56 -0.91 11.20 7.96
N GLY A 57 -0.38 10.17 7.33
CA GLY A 57 0.95 10.22 6.75
C GLY A 57 1.25 8.96 5.96
N ASN A 58 2.50 8.83 5.54
CA ASN A 58 3.00 7.67 4.83
C ASN A 58 4.07 6.96 5.64
N VAL A 59 4.08 5.64 5.53
CA VAL A 59 5.11 4.78 6.11
C VAL A 59 6.06 4.34 5.00
N PRO A 60 7.36 4.72 5.05
CA PRO A 60 8.34 4.26 4.07
C PRO A 60 8.73 2.80 4.37
N VAL A 61 8.65 1.95 3.36
CA VAL A 61 8.88 0.50 3.48
C VAL A 61 9.77 0.03 2.33
N LYS A 62 10.79 -0.77 2.63
CA LYS A 62 11.60 -1.43 1.61
C LYS A 62 11.09 -2.84 1.36
N TYR A 63 10.67 -3.12 0.13
CA TYR A 63 10.20 -4.43 -0.27
C TYR A 63 10.79 -4.79 -1.62
N ASP A 64 11.37 -5.99 -1.72
CA ASP A 64 11.96 -6.51 -2.96
C ASP A 64 12.92 -5.52 -3.65
N GLY A 65 13.84 -4.96 -2.88
CA GLY A 65 14.84 -3.99 -3.36
C GLY A 65 14.29 -2.60 -3.73
N ARG A 66 12.99 -2.35 -3.59
CA ARG A 66 12.33 -1.07 -3.92
C ARG A 66 11.78 -0.39 -2.67
N SER A 67 11.67 0.93 -2.70
CA SER A 67 11.07 1.72 -1.62
C SER A 67 9.64 2.11 -1.98
N TYR A 68 8.71 1.86 -1.07
CA TYR A 68 7.29 2.19 -1.19
C TYR A 68 6.88 3.13 -0.04
N ASN A 69 5.88 3.96 -0.29
CA ASN A 69 5.27 4.82 0.72
C ASN A 69 3.83 4.38 0.91
N PHE A 70 3.53 3.74 2.03
CA PHE A 70 2.17 3.26 2.29
C PHE A 70 1.37 4.30 3.08
N PRO A 71 0.28 4.82 2.51
CA PRO A 71 -0.57 5.80 3.17
C PRO A 71 -1.36 5.16 4.32
N ILE A 72 -1.29 5.78 5.49
CA ILE A 72 -1.98 5.33 6.70
C ILE A 72 -2.73 6.48 7.38
N GLN A 73 -3.64 6.12 8.27
CA GLN A 73 -4.18 7.03 9.28
C GLN A 73 -4.30 6.34 10.64
N LEU A 74 -4.04 7.11 11.69
CA LEU A 74 -4.09 6.67 13.08
C LEU A 74 -5.13 7.52 13.81
N TRP A 75 -6.29 6.97 14.13
CA TRP A 75 -7.25 7.66 14.98
C TRP A 75 -6.82 7.57 16.43
N LEU A 76 -6.68 8.72 17.08
CA LEU A 76 -6.27 8.79 18.48
C LEU A 76 -7.53 8.85 19.34
N MET A 77 -7.72 7.89 20.23
CA MET A 77 -8.86 7.91 21.16
C MET A 77 -8.72 9.06 22.16
N ASP A 78 -9.80 9.51 22.78
CA ASP A 78 -9.78 10.62 23.76
C ASP A 78 -9.01 10.31 25.05
N SER A 79 -8.69 9.03 25.28
CA SER A 79 -7.79 8.56 26.34
C SER A 79 -6.35 8.33 25.87
N PHE A 80 -5.99 8.70 24.64
CA PHE A 80 -4.61 8.67 24.15
C PHE A 80 -3.68 9.48 25.09
N PRO A 81 -2.46 8.99 25.40
CA PRO A 81 -1.82 7.78 24.89
C PRO A 81 -2.09 6.49 25.69
N PHE A 82 -2.97 6.51 26.68
CA PHE A 82 -3.28 5.34 27.51
C PHE A 82 -4.12 4.27 26.79
N THR A 83 -4.68 4.61 25.63
CA THR A 83 -5.33 3.65 24.73
C THR A 83 -4.63 3.64 23.37
N PRO A 84 -4.56 2.47 22.71
CA PRO A 84 -3.94 2.37 21.41
C PRO A 84 -4.72 3.16 20.35
N PRO A 85 -4.04 3.69 19.32
CA PRO A 85 -4.72 4.27 18.18
C PRO A 85 -5.45 3.20 17.35
N ILE A 86 -6.52 3.60 16.66
CA ILE A 86 -7.13 2.76 15.61
C ILE A 86 -6.40 3.04 14.30
N CYS A 87 -5.70 2.04 13.79
CA CYS A 87 -4.82 2.16 12.62
C CYS A 87 -5.51 1.64 11.37
N LEU A 88 -5.52 2.43 10.30
CA LEU A 88 -6.06 2.03 8.99
C LEU A 88 -5.13 2.44 7.86
N LEU A 89 -5.11 1.63 6.80
CA LEU A 89 -4.59 2.02 5.51
C LEU A 89 -5.46 3.10 4.88
N ARG A 90 -4.87 3.89 3.99
CA ARG A 90 -5.54 4.90 3.17
C ARG A 90 -5.21 4.70 1.69
N PRO A 91 -5.64 3.59 1.06
CA PRO A 91 -5.34 3.33 -0.34
C PRO A 91 -5.76 4.51 -1.23
N THR A 92 -4.91 4.85 -2.20
CA THR A 92 -5.29 5.74 -3.30
C THR A 92 -6.22 4.99 -4.27
N PRO A 93 -6.91 5.68 -5.21
CA PRO A 93 -7.74 5.01 -6.21
C PRO A 93 -7.01 3.93 -7.02
N ASN A 94 -5.68 4.02 -7.15
CA ASN A 94 -4.84 3.08 -7.89
C ASN A 94 -4.23 1.98 -7.01
N MET A 95 -4.64 1.88 -5.74
CA MET A 95 -4.16 0.86 -4.81
C MET A 95 -5.27 -0.14 -4.46
N VAL A 96 -4.87 -1.35 -4.11
CA VAL A 96 -5.73 -2.42 -3.57
C VAL A 96 -5.16 -2.86 -2.24
N ILE A 97 -6.04 -3.08 -1.26
CA ILE A 97 -5.68 -3.68 0.03
C ILE A 97 -5.34 -5.14 -0.20
N ARG A 98 -4.16 -5.54 0.28
CA ARG A 98 -3.79 -6.92 0.41
C ARG A 98 -4.10 -7.37 1.82
N GLU A 99 -5.18 -8.13 1.98
CA GLU A 99 -5.46 -8.80 3.24
C GLU A 99 -4.33 -9.77 3.57
N GLY A 100 -3.92 -9.77 4.83
CA GLY A 100 -2.78 -10.54 5.30
C GLY A 100 -2.80 -10.66 6.81
N LYS A 101 -1.69 -11.12 7.39
CA LYS A 101 -1.61 -11.40 8.84
C LYS A 101 -1.90 -10.17 9.70
N HIS A 102 -1.54 -8.99 9.22
CA HIS A 102 -1.57 -7.74 9.97
C HIS A 102 -2.59 -6.73 9.45
N VAL A 103 -3.37 -7.08 8.42
CA VAL A 103 -4.30 -6.17 7.74
C VAL A 103 -5.53 -6.96 7.32
N ASP A 104 -6.71 -6.48 7.68
CA ASP A 104 -7.98 -7.07 7.21
C ASP A 104 -8.44 -6.52 5.85
N ALA A 105 -9.45 -7.13 5.24
CA ALA A 105 -10.02 -6.71 3.95
C ALA A 105 -10.51 -5.24 3.91
N ARG A 106 -10.78 -4.62 5.07
CA ARG A 106 -11.19 -3.20 5.17
C ARG A 106 -10.01 -2.26 5.37
N GLY A 107 -8.79 -2.81 5.42
CA GLY A 107 -7.55 -2.07 5.59
C GLY A 107 -7.28 -1.67 7.04
N ARG A 108 -7.96 -2.27 8.03
CA ARG A 108 -7.62 -2.07 9.43
C ARG A 108 -6.37 -2.85 9.77
N ILE A 109 -5.46 -2.21 10.47
CA ILE A 109 -4.16 -2.77 10.82
C ILE A 109 -4.24 -3.38 12.22
N HIS A 110 -3.74 -4.61 12.35
CA HIS A 110 -3.70 -5.41 13.56
C HIS A 110 -2.25 -5.85 13.84
N LEU A 111 -1.66 -5.26 14.88
CA LEU A 111 -0.26 -5.51 15.28
C LEU A 111 -0.19 -5.96 16.75
N PRO A 112 0.78 -6.82 17.11
CA PRO A 112 1.05 -7.15 18.50
C PRO A 112 1.18 -5.91 19.41
N GLY A 113 1.86 -4.85 18.97
CA GLY A 113 1.96 -3.60 19.73
C GLY A 113 0.62 -2.89 19.99
N LEU A 114 -0.39 -3.07 19.12
CA LEU A 114 -1.74 -2.56 19.36
C LEU A 114 -2.51 -3.42 20.37
N HIS A 115 -2.36 -4.74 20.30
CA HIS A 115 -3.05 -5.68 21.19
C HIS A 115 -2.51 -5.61 22.62
N ASN A 116 -1.20 -5.51 22.76
CA ASN A 116 -0.49 -5.47 24.05
C ASN A 116 -0.14 -4.04 24.48
N TRP A 117 -0.96 -3.05 24.07
CA TRP A 117 -0.67 -1.64 24.33
C TRP A 117 -0.66 -1.34 25.83
N ASP A 118 0.49 -0.88 26.34
CA ASP A 118 0.72 -0.58 27.74
C ASP A 118 1.53 0.72 27.86
N TYR A 119 0.86 1.86 28.00
CA TYR A 119 1.54 3.14 28.18
C TYR A 119 2.13 3.25 29.61
N PRO A 120 3.40 3.68 29.78
CA PRO A 120 4.28 4.34 28.80
C PRO A 120 5.27 3.43 28.05
N LYS A 121 5.14 2.09 28.15
CA LYS A 121 6.01 1.15 27.41
C LYS A 121 5.71 1.17 25.91
N SER A 122 4.44 1.30 25.55
CA SER A 122 3.97 1.44 24.17
C SER A 122 3.92 2.91 23.74
N SER A 123 4.31 3.18 22.50
CA SER A 123 4.25 4.51 21.89
C SER A 123 3.90 4.41 20.41
N VAL A 124 3.35 5.48 19.83
CA VAL A 124 3.06 5.51 18.38
C VAL A 124 4.35 5.43 17.56
N VAL A 125 5.44 5.97 18.07
CA VAL A 125 6.76 5.85 17.44
C VAL A 125 7.18 4.39 17.33
N GLY A 126 7.09 3.63 18.43
CA GLY A 126 7.40 2.19 18.42
C GLY A 126 6.44 1.40 17.52
N LEU A 127 5.15 1.75 17.54
CA LEU A 127 4.15 1.14 16.68
C LEU A 127 4.42 1.38 15.18
N LEU A 128 4.84 2.59 14.80
CA LEU A 128 5.21 2.89 13.42
C LEU A 128 6.44 2.09 12.98
N SER A 129 7.43 1.94 13.87
CA SER A 129 8.60 1.10 13.59
C SER A 129 8.23 -0.39 13.42
N GLU A 130 7.35 -0.92 14.29
CA GLU A 130 6.80 -2.28 14.15
C GLU A 130 6.02 -2.43 12.83
N MET A 131 5.20 -1.44 12.49
CA MET A 131 4.42 -1.41 11.25
C MET A 131 5.31 -1.45 10.01
N ILE A 132 6.41 -0.68 9.99
CA ILE A 132 7.41 -0.73 8.91
C ILE A 132 7.94 -2.15 8.76
N ALA A 133 8.47 -2.72 9.84
CA ALA A 133 9.06 -4.06 9.81
C ALA A 133 8.07 -5.13 9.29
N LYS A 134 6.79 -5.04 9.68
CA LYS A 134 5.76 -5.98 9.20
C LYS A 134 5.36 -5.77 7.75
N PHE A 135 5.36 -4.53 7.27
CA PHE A 135 5.09 -4.25 5.87
C PHE A 135 6.28 -4.52 4.95
N GLU A 136 7.51 -4.57 5.47
CA GLU A 136 8.69 -5.08 4.74
C GLU A 136 8.63 -6.60 4.52
N GLU A 137 8.01 -7.34 5.45
CA GLU A 137 7.74 -8.78 5.31
C GLU A 137 6.54 -9.06 4.38
N ASP A 138 5.43 -8.37 4.59
CA ASP A 138 4.16 -8.57 3.89
C ASP A 138 3.51 -7.22 3.52
N PRO A 139 3.73 -6.70 2.30
CA PRO A 139 3.22 -5.40 1.89
C PRO A 139 1.70 -5.31 1.91
N PRO A 140 1.13 -4.29 2.58
CA PRO A 140 -0.31 -4.20 2.82
C PRO A 140 -1.11 -3.66 1.63
N LEU A 141 -0.43 -3.10 0.64
CA LEU A 141 -1.02 -2.47 -0.53
C LEU A 141 -0.28 -2.91 -1.80
N SER A 142 -1.05 -3.21 -2.85
CA SER A 142 -0.53 -3.36 -4.22
C SER A 142 -1.11 -2.29 -5.13
N SER A 143 -0.49 -2.08 -6.29
CA SER A 143 -1.06 -1.25 -7.34
C SER A 143 -2.13 -2.03 -8.09
N LYS A 144 -3.23 -1.35 -8.46
CA LYS A 144 -4.15 -1.85 -9.48
C LYS A 144 -3.36 -1.95 -10.78
N THR A 145 -3.26 -3.13 -11.35
CA THR A 145 -2.80 -3.27 -12.73
C THR A 145 -3.81 -2.55 -13.62
N THR A 146 -3.38 -1.50 -14.33
CA THR A 146 -4.15 -0.95 -15.45
C THR A 146 -4.05 -1.95 -16.60
N GLY A 147 -4.81 -3.01 -16.47
CA GLY A 147 -4.87 -4.13 -17.37
C GLY A 147 -6.17 -4.83 -17.08
N ASP A 148 -7.24 -4.32 -17.67
CA ASP A 148 -8.25 -5.21 -18.22
C ASP A 148 -7.50 -6.37 -18.86
N ASN A 149 -7.96 -7.60 -18.60
CA ASN A 149 -7.62 -8.76 -19.40
C ASN A 149 -7.87 -8.39 -20.88
N LYS A 150 -6.87 -7.85 -21.57
CA LYS A 150 -6.88 -7.77 -23.01
C LYS A 150 -6.77 -9.20 -23.46
N ASP A 151 -7.89 -9.70 -23.97
CA ASP A 151 -8.02 -10.91 -24.75
C ASP A 151 -6.68 -11.19 -25.47
N PRO A 152 -6.10 -12.40 -25.35
CA PRO A 152 -4.91 -12.78 -26.10
C PRO A 152 -5.02 -12.42 -27.60
N HIS A 153 -6.23 -12.41 -28.16
CA HIS A 153 -6.49 -11.96 -29.52
C HIS A 153 -6.25 -10.46 -29.76
N GLU A 154 -6.48 -9.57 -28.79
CA GLU A 154 -6.15 -8.14 -28.94
C GLU A 154 -4.63 -7.90 -28.91
N LEU A 155 -3.90 -8.64 -28.08
CA LEU A 155 -2.43 -8.58 -28.06
C LEU A 155 -1.86 -9.10 -29.39
N LEU A 156 -2.40 -10.20 -29.92
CA LEU A 156 -2.03 -10.72 -31.23
C LEU A 156 -2.38 -9.74 -32.36
N ALA A 157 -3.53 -9.07 -32.30
CA ALA A 157 -3.93 -8.04 -33.26
C ALA A 157 -3.00 -6.82 -33.21
N PHE A 158 -2.54 -6.43 -32.01
CA PHE A 158 -1.58 -5.33 -31.85
C PHE A 158 -0.19 -5.70 -32.41
N VAL A 159 0.26 -6.94 -32.18
CA VAL A 159 1.55 -7.44 -32.70
C VAL A 159 1.52 -7.63 -34.22
N SER A 160 0.39 -8.02 -34.80
CA SER A 160 0.24 -8.17 -36.26
C SER A 160 0.11 -6.84 -37.00
N ASN A 161 -0.36 -5.78 -36.34
CA ASN A 161 -0.41 -4.42 -36.90
C ASN A 161 0.91 -3.64 -36.79
N LEU A 162 1.92 -4.18 -36.09
CA LEU A 162 3.30 -3.70 -36.15
C LEU A 162 3.96 -4.21 -37.44
N GLN A 163 3.54 -3.67 -38.59
CA GLN A 163 4.33 -3.81 -39.81
C GLN A 163 5.66 -3.07 -39.62
N ILE A 164 6.75 -3.84 -39.64
CA ILE A 164 8.13 -3.36 -39.71
C ILE A 164 8.24 -2.50 -40.97
N ASN A 165 8.33 -1.19 -40.79
CA ASN A 165 8.71 -0.29 -41.87
C ASN A 165 10.24 -0.29 -41.97
N ASP A 166 10.80 -1.39 -42.47
CA ASP A 166 12.21 -1.43 -42.87
C ASP A 166 12.30 -1.09 -44.36
N GLY A 167 12.65 0.17 -44.62
CA GLY A 167 12.87 0.71 -45.94
C GLY A 167 14.18 0.22 -46.55
N GLY A 168 14.16 -1.00 -47.09
CA GLY A 168 14.73 -1.34 -48.39
C GLY A 168 16.23 -1.64 -48.50
N ILE A 169 16.55 -2.93 -48.71
CA ILE A 169 17.44 -3.36 -49.79
C ILE A 169 16.79 -4.56 -50.49
N ARG A 170 16.56 -4.42 -51.79
CA ARG A 170 16.00 -5.45 -52.68
C ARG A 170 17.04 -6.54 -52.90
N HIS A 171 16.75 -7.78 -52.50
CA HIS A 171 17.31 -8.95 -53.17
C HIS A 171 16.25 -10.01 -53.47
N HIS A 172 16.23 -10.34 -54.75
CA HIS A 172 15.44 -11.28 -55.51
C HIS A 172 15.14 -12.63 -54.81
N ASN A 173 13.86 -12.97 -54.74
CA ASN A 173 13.36 -14.30 -54.39
C ASN A 173 13.55 -15.26 -55.59
N GLN A 174 14.16 -16.42 -55.34
CA GLN A 174 13.94 -17.62 -56.14
C GLN A 174 13.53 -18.77 -55.21
N PRO A 175 12.51 -19.58 -55.53
CA PRO A 175 11.89 -20.51 -54.60
C PRO A 175 12.63 -21.85 -54.58
N ILE A 176 13.04 -22.31 -53.40
CA ILE A 176 13.52 -23.68 -53.21
C ILE A 176 12.31 -24.55 -52.82
N ASN A 177 11.91 -25.41 -53.76
CA ASN A 177 10.94 -26.48 -53.56
C ASN A 177 11.45 -27.49 -52.51
N LYS A 178 10.60 -27.84 -51.55
CA LYS A 178 10.75 -29.05 -50.72
C LYS A 178 10.49 -30.27 -51.59
N VAL A 179 11.43 -31.22 -51.60
CA VAL A 179 11.19 -32.59 -52.07
C VAL A 179 11.23 -33.51 -50.86
N SER A 180 10.10 -34.15 -50.58
CA SER A 180 10.01 -35.31 -49.67
C SER A 180 10.40 -36.56 -50.47
N VAL A 181 11.30 -37.39 -49.93
CA VAL A 181 11.57 -38.73 -50.48
C VAL A 181 10.93 -39.74 -49.54
N ILE A 182 9.91 -40.43 -50.04
CA ILE A 182 9.34 -41.66 -49.50
C ILE A 182 10.21 -42.80 -50.04
N GLY A 183 10.58 -43.74 -49.17
CA GLY A 183 11.54 -44.81 -49.48
C GLY A 183 10.98 -45.94 -50.34
N GLU A 184 11.87 -46.84 -50.73
CA GLU A 184 11.57 -48.25 -50.98
C GLU A 184 12.88 -49.08 -50.98
N ASP A 185 12.75 -50.31 -50.51
CA ASP A 185 13.75 -51.35 -50.28
C ASP A 185 14.49 -51.83 -51.54
N LEU A 186 15.68 -52.46 -51.36
CA LEU A 186 15.99 -53.84 -51.79
C LEU A 186 17.52 -54.15 -51.74
N GLU A 187 17.83 -55.11 -50.85
CA GLU A 187 18.66 -56.33 -51.01
C GLU A 187 20.10 -56.37 -51.57
N HIS A 188 20.89 -57.17 -50.82
CA HIS A 188 21.95 -58.13 -51.18
C HIS A 188 23.06 -57.74 -52.16
N PHE A 189 24.31 -57.79 -51.68
CA PHE A 189 25.29 -58.89 -51.94
C PHE A 189 26.39 -58.88 -50.88
#